data_AF-X1B3E6-F1
#
_entry.id   AF-X1B3E6-F1
#
_cell.length_a   1.000
_cell.length_b   1.000
_cell.length_c   1.000
_cell.angle_alpha   90.00
_cell.angle_beta   90.00
_cell.angle_gamma   90.00
#
_symmetry.space_group_name_H-M   'P 1'
#
loop_
_entity.id
_entity.type
_entity.pdbx_description
1 polymer ?
#
loop_
_entity_poly.entity_id
_entity_poly.type
_entity_poly.pdbx_seq_one_letter_code
_entity_poly.pdbx_strand_id
1 'polypeptide(L)'
;MRERLLLDVPHRQVVFTLPKMLRVFFKYNRKLLSGLCLCGKQALRKYLQAAIGKEITPGIIAVIQSFGSKINLHPHLHFLLTEGGEVQDGHFHKFSRFDDSLIAKFFSREVFSMLLHEGLINLELV
;
A
#
# COMPACT_ATOMS: atom_id res chain seq x y z
N MET A 1 2.92 32.56 -3.10
CA MET A 1 4.07 31.64 -2.98
C MET A 1 3.57 30.26 -3.35
N ARG A 2 4.04 29.63 -4.44
CA ARG A 2 3.71 28.22 -4.74
C ARG A 2 4.74 27.37 -4.00
N GLU A 3 4.35 26.78 -2.89
CA GLU A 3 5.18 25.81 -2.18
C GLU A 3 5.31 24.55 -3.06
N ARG A 4 6.53 24.05 -3.26
CA ARG A 4 6.74 22.72 -3.87
C ARG A 4 6.32 21.67 -2.84
N LEU A 5 5.06 21.25 -2.91
CA LEU A 5 4.45 20.26 -2.01
C LEU A 5 4.95 18.82 -2.25
N LEU A 6 5.53 18.55 -3.42
CA LEU A 6 6.01 17.23 -3.83
C LEU A 6 7.45 17.32 -4.32
N LEU A 7 8.18 16.21 -4.20
CA LEU A 7 9.50 16.05 -4.79
C LEU A 7 9.42 16.17 -6.32
N ASP A 8 10.44 16.73 -6.96
CA ASP A 8 10.50 16.87 -8.43
C ASP A 8 11.03 15.58 -9.07
N VAL A 9 10.27 14.50 -8.91
CA VAL A 9 10.56 13.15 -9.42
C VAL A 9 9.29 12.54 -10.03
N PRO A 10 9.39 11.49 -10.86
CA PRO A 10 8.19 10.83 -11.38
C PRO A 10 7.41 10.16 -10.25
N HIS A 11 6.08 10.22 -10.33
CA HIS A 11 5.16 9.59 -9.38
C HIS A 11 4.18 8.67 -10.10
N ARG A 12 3.66 7.69 -9.37
CA ARG A 12 2.67 6.73 -9.81
C ARG A 12 1.52 6.66 -8.80
N GLN A 13 0.31 6.57 -9.33
CA GLN A 13 -0.84 6.20 -8.52
C GLN A 13 -0.94 4.68 -8.42
N VAL A 14 -1.05 4.16 -7.20
CA VAL A 14 -1.37 2.74 -6.95
C VAL A 14 -2.68 2.68 -6.18
N VAL A 15 -3.63 1.88 -6.65
CA VAL A 15 -4.92 1.69 -5.99
C VAL A 15 -5.03 0.25 -5.51
N PHE A 16 -5.17 0.08 -4.20
CA PHE A 16 -5.44 -1.23 -3.61
C PHE A 16 -6.91 -1.36 -3.26
N THR A 17 -7.50 -2.50 -3.64
CA THR A 17 -8.87 -2.85 -3.25
C THR A 17 -8.89 -4.16 -2.48
N LEU A 18 -9.92 -4.35 -1.67
CA LEU A 18 -10.13 -5.59 -0.93
C LEU A 18 -11.19 -6.48 -1.61
N PRO A 19 -10.97 -7.81 -1.64
CA PRO A 19 -12.01 -8.79 -1.93
C PRO A 19 -13.24 -8.55 -1.05
N LYS A 20 -14.45 -8.74 -1.60
CA LYS A 20 -15.72 -8.43 -0.91
C LYS A 20 -15.82 -9.11 0.46
N MET A 21 -15.35 -10.35 0.58
CA MET A 21 -15.41 -11.14 1.81
C MET A 21 -14.61 -10.50 2.96
N LEU A 22 -13.45 -9.89 2.68
CA LEU A 22 -12.60 -9.28 3.71
C LEU A 22 -13.12 -7.92 4.18
N ARG A 23 -14.01 -7.26 3.43
CA ARG A 23 -14.49 -5.91 3.75
C ARG A 23 -15.28 -5.87 5.07
N VAL A 24 -15.87 -6.99 5.48
CA VAL A 24 -16.66 -7.08 6.72
C VAL A 24 -15.84 -6.73 7.95
N PHE A 25 -14.57 -7.10 7.98
CA PHE A 25 -13.66 -6.82 9.10
C PHE A 25 -13.49 -5.31 9.33
N PHE A 26 -13.58 -4.51 8.28
CA PHE A 26 -13.37 -3.06 8.32
C PHE A 26 -14.67 -2.25 8.54
N LYS A 27 -15.83 -2.92 8.61
CA LYS A 27 -17.13 -2.24 8.71
C LYS A 27 -17.29 -1.46 10.00
N TYR A 28 -16.98 -2.10 11.13
CA TYR A 28 -17.23 -1.57 12.48
C TYR A 28 -15.93 -1.22 13.22
N ASN A 29 -14.79 -1.79 12.83
CA ASN A 29 -13.50 -1.49 13.44
C ASN A 29 -12.70 -0.49 12.59
N ARG A 30 -12.91 0.80 12.84
CA ARG A 30 -12.24 1.88 12.11
C ARG A 30 -10.73 1.95 12.38
N LYS A 31 -10.22 1.35 13.46
CA LYS A 31 -8.77 1.30 13.74
C LYS A 31 -8.02 0.48 12.69
N LEU A 32 -8.66 -0.55 12.13
CA LEU A 32 -8.10 -1.38 11.06
C LEU A 32 -7.86 -0.63 9.75
N LEU A 33 -8.54 0.50 9.54
CA LEU A 33 -8.35 1.34 8.34
C LEU A 33 -6.94 1.93 8.30
N SER A 34 -6.41 2.37 9.45
CA SER A 34 -5.02 2.82 9.56
C SER A 34 -4.04 1.66 9.34
N GLY A 35 -4.35 0.48 9.91
CA GLY A 35 -3.59 -0.75 9.67
C GLY A 35 -3.54 -1.13 8.19
N LEU A 36 -4.65 -0.96 7.47
CA LEU A 36 -4.73 -1.22 6.03
C LEU A 36 -3.83 -0.28 5.21
N CYS A 37 -3.75 1.01 5.58
CA CYS A 37 -2.78 1.94 4.99
C CYS A 37 -1.34 1.49 5.25
N LEU A 38 -1.02 1.03 6.47
CA LEU A 38 0.30 0.52 6.81
C LEU A 38 0.66 -0.74 6.00
N CYS A 39 -0.32 -1.64 5.78
CA CYS A 39 -0.16 -2.80 4.91
C CYS A 39 0.20 -2.39 3.48
N GLY A 40 -0.54 -1.44 2.89
CA GLY A 40 -0.24 -0.93 1.55
C GLY A 40 1.15 -0.28 1.45
N LYS A 41 1.53 0.54 2.44
CA LYS A 41 2.86 1.14 2.54
C LYS A 41 3.96 0.07 2.58
N GLN A 42 3.80 -0.93 3.45
CA GLN A 42 4.80 -1.98 3.64
C GLN A 42 4.92 -2.88 2.40
N ALA A 43 3.80 -3.18 1.75
CA ALA A 43 3.76 -3.93 0.50
C ALA A 43 4.54 -3.23 -0.62
N LEU A 44 4.31 -1.93 -0.83
CA LEU A 44 5.02 -1.14 -1.84
C LEU A 44 6.52 -1.04 -1.54
N ARG A 45 6.89 -0.82 -0.28
CA ARG A 45 8.30 -0.80 0.14
C ARG A 45 8.98 -2.14 -0.12
N LYS A 46 8.40 -3.26 0.35
CA LYS A 46 8.96 -4.61 0.16
C LYS A 46 9.05 -4.97 -1.33
N TYR A 47 8.03 -4.61 -2.11
CA TYR A 47 8.04 -4.79 -3.56
C TYR A 47 9.21 -4.06 -4.22
N LEU A 48 9.40 -2.77 -3.91
CA LEU A 48 10.49 -1.98 -4.50
C LEU A 48 11.87 -2.49 -4.08
N GLN A 49 12.05 -2.85 -2.81
CA GLN A 49 13.28 -3.46 -2.31
C GLN A 49 13.60 -4.77 -3.05
N ALA A 50 12.60 -5.63 -3.22
CA ALA A 50 12.76 -6.90 -3.94
C ALA A 50 13.05 -6.69 -5.44
N ALA A 51 12.36 -5.74 -6.09
CA ALA A 51 12.50 -5.49 -7.52
C ALA A 51 13.82 -4.80 -7.88
N ILE A 52 14.35 -3.96 -6.99
CA ILE A 52 15.61 -3.21 -7.19
C ILE A 52 16.81 -3.98 -6.64
N GLY A 53 16.59 -4.88 -5.69
CA GLY A 53 17.64 -5.68 -5.05
C GLY A 53 18.49 -4.89 -4.06
N LYS A 54 17.97 -3.78 -3.52
CA LYS A 54 18.66 -2.89 -2.58
C LYS A 54 17.68 -2.31 -1.56
N GLU A 55 18.21 -1.88 -0.41
CA GLU A 55 17.44 -1.04 0.50
C GLU A 55 17.14 0.31 -0.16
N ILE A 56 15.85 0.63 -0.24
CA ILE A 56 15.34 1.85 -0.85
C ILE A 56 14.18 2.40 -0.03
N THR A 57 14.12 3.72 0.07
CA THR A 57 13.05 4.45 0.76
C THR A 57 12.25 5.27 -0.25
N PRO A 58 11.08 4.79 -0.69
CA PRO A 58 10.20 5.57 -1.57
C PRO A 58 9.46 6.66 -0.79
N GLY A 59 9.13 7.76 -1.48
CA GLY A 59 8.12 8.71 -1.02
C GLY A 59 6.72 8.12 -1.22
N ILE A 60 5.91 8.14 -0.16
CA ILE A 60 4.57 7.56 -0.17
C ILE A 60 3.58 8.51 0.52
N ILE A 61 2.48 8.84 -0.17
CA ILE A 61 1.26 9.41 0.42
C ILE A 61 0.17 8.35 0.32
N ALA A 62 -0.46 8.01 1.44
CA ALA A 62 -1.53 7.02 1.51
C ALA A 62 -2.85 7.67 1.93
N VAL A 63 -3.91 7.42 1.17
CA VAL A 63 -5.26 7.90 1.45
C VAL A 63 -6.23 6.73 1.42
N ILE A 64 -7.10 6.62 2.42
CA ILE A 64 -8.13 5.59 2.48
C ILE A 64 -9.51 6.16 2.20
N GLN A 65 -10.29 5.42 1.39
CA GLN A 65 -11.69 5.68 1.14
C GLN A 65 -12.50 4.45 1.56
N SER A 66 -13.51 4.65 2.42
CA SER A 66 -14.27 3.52 2.99
C SER A 66 -15.51 3.11 2.16
N PHE A 67 -15.96 3.97 1.25
CA PHE A 67 -17.17 3.74 0.45
C PHE A 67 -16.88 3.87 -1.04
N GLY A 68 -17.58 3.07 -1.84
CA GLY A 68 -17.59 3.19 -3.30
C GLY A 68 -18.63 4.19 -3.80
N SER A 69 -18.74 4.34 -5.12
CA SER A 69 -19.65 5.28 -5.76
C SER A 69 -21.14 5.06 -5.45
N LYS A 70 -21.52 3.84 -5.03
CA LYS A 70 -22.90 3.47 -4.63
C LYS A 70 -23.11 3.52 -3.12
N ILE A 71 -22.22 4.17 -2.35
CA ILE A 71 -22.25 4.24 -0.87
C ILE A 71 -22.18 2.83 -0.23
N ASN A 72 -21.74 1.83 -1.00
CA ASN A 72 -21.50 0.49 -0.50
C ASN A 72 -20.15 0.45 0.22
N LEU A 73 -20.05 -0.31 1.32
CA LEU A 73 -18.79 -0.54 2.01
C LEU A 73 -17.76 -1.12 1.03
N HIS A 74 -16.74 -0.32 0.75
CA HIS A 74 -15.68 -0.62 -0.20
C HIS A 74 -14.39 0.06 0.26
N PRO A 75 -13.73 -0.42 1.33
CA PRO A 75 -12.44 0.10 1.75
C PRO A 75 -11.43 -0.13 0.62
N HIS A 76 -10.86 0.97 0.14
CA HIS A 76 -9.81 0.98 -0.85
C HIS A 76 -8.81 2.09 -0.55
N LEU A 77 -7.58 1.88 -0.99
CA LEU A 77 -6.46 2.77 -0.74
C LEU A 77 -6.00 3.41 -2.03
N HIS A 78 -5.75 4.71 -1.99
CA HIS A 78 -5.05 5.44 -3.03
C HIS A 78 -3.67 5.82 -2.51
N PHE A 79 -2.64 5.39 -3.23
CA PHE A 79 -1.26 5.76 -2.97
C PHE A 79 -0.75 6.67 -4.07
N LEU A 80 -0.08 7.75 -3.68
CA LEU A 80 0.87 8.44 -4.54
C LEU A 80 2.27 7.98 -4.14
N LEU A 81 2.94 7.31 -5.06
CA LEU A 81 4.23 6.66 -4.86
C LEU A 81 5.27 7.32 -5.77
N THR A 82 6.46 7.65 -5.27
CA THR A 82 7.58 8.01 -6.15
C THR A 82 8.01 6.79 -6.97
N GLU A 83 8.27 6.95 -8.26
CA GLU A 83 8.77 5.87 -9.13
C GLU A 83 10.24 5.56 -8.86
N GLY A 84 10.50 4.98 -7.70
CA GLY A 84 11.83 4.85 -7.11
C GLY A 84 11.86 5.39 -5.69
N GLY A 85 13.07 5.67 -5.21
CA GLY A 85 13.29 6.17 -3.86
C GLY A 85 14.76 6.44 -3.59
N GLU A 86 15.03 6.94 -2.40
CA GLU A 86 16.40 7.19 -1.94
C GLU A 86 17.07 5.88 -1.52
N VAL A 87 18.30 5.67 -1.99
CA VAL A 87 19.18 4.57 -1.57
C VAL A 87 20.24 5.08 -0.60
N GLN A 88 21.02 4.20 0.02
CA GLN A 88 21.93 4.54 1.14
C GLN A 88 22.96 5.65 0.86
N ASP A 89 23.30 5.91 -0.40
CA ASP A 89 24.23 6.97 -0.81
C ASP A 89 23.55 8.35 -0.98
N GLY A 90 22.26 8.46 -0.67
CA GLY A 90 21.47 9.69 -0.78
C GLY A 90 20.99 9.99 -2.21
N HIS A 91 21.28 9.12 -3.18
CA HIS A 91 20.83 9.30 -4.55
C HIS A 91 19.43 8.71 -4.77
N PHE A 92 18.63 9.38 -5.59
CA PHE A 92 17.33 8.86 -6.02
C PHE A 92 17.52 7.79 -7.10
N HIS A 93 17.16 6.55 -6.78
CA HIS A 93 17.16 5.46 -7.74
C HIS A 93 15.78 5.35 -8.40
N LYS A 94 15.70 5.69 -9.68
CA LYS A 94 14.46 5.60 -10.46
C LYS A 94 14.10 4.14 -10.77
N PHE A 95 12.82 3.80 -10.62
CA PHE A 95 12.27 2.51 -10.96
C PHE A 95 10.88 2.65 -11.59
N SER A 96 10.71 2.19 -12.85
CA SER A 96 9.47 2.40 -13.62
C SER A 96 8.79 1.10 -14.08
N ARG A 97 9.35 -0.08 -13.81
CA ARG A 97 8.80 -1.37 -14.25
C ARG A 97 7.98 -2.01 -13.14
N PHE A 98 6.69 -1.67 -13.07
CA PHE A 98 5.77 -2.19 -12.06
C PHE A 98 5.07 -3.48 -12.53
N ASP A 99 5.03 -4.49 -11.67
CA ASP A 99 4.24 -5.72 -11.85
C ASP A 99 3.09 -5.73 -10.85
N ASP A 100 1.89 -5.41 -11.33
CA ASP A 100 0.68 -5.31 -10.51
C ASP A 100 0.33 -6.63 -9.81
N SER A 101 0.61 -7.78 -10.44
CA SER A 101 0.34 -9.09 -9.87
C SER A 101 1.26 -9.38 -8.69
N LEU A 102 2.53 -9.01 -8.81
CA LEU A 102 3.50 -9.16 -7.73
C LEU A 102 3.22 -8.18 -6.58
N ILE A 103 2.89 -6.93 -6.89
CA ILE A 103 2.48 -5.91 -5.90
C ILE A 103 1.24 -6.39 -5.14
N ALA A 104 0.25 -6.96 -5.84
CA ALA A 104 -0.94 -7.52 -5.22
C ALA A 104 -0.58 -8.67 -4.25
N LYS A 105 0.38 -9.54 -4.60
CA LYS A 105 0.85 -10.61 -3.70
C LYS A 105 1.49 -10.06 -2.42
N PHE A 106 2.34 -9.04 -2.54
CA PHE A 106 2.91 -8.36 -1.36
C PHE A 106 1.78 -7.76 -0.50
N PHE A 107 0.83 -7.06 -1.11
CA PHE A 107 -0.29 -6.46 -0.39
C PHE A 107 -1.16 -7.50 0.32
N SER A 108 -1.53 -8.59 -0.36
CA SER A 108 -2.28 -9.68 0.25
C SER A 108 -1.58 -10.26 1.46
N ARG A 109 -0.25 -10.47 1.40
CA ARG A 109 0.53 -10.97 2.54
C ARG A 109 0.48 -10.04 3.74
N GLU A 110 0.66 -8.73 3.55
CA GLU A 110 0.57 -7.77 4.65
C GLU A 110 -0.83 -7.74 5.27
N VAL A 111 -1.89 -7.76 4.44
CA VAL A 111 -3.27 -7.76 4.92
C VAL A 111 -3.60 -9.03 5.70
N PHE A 112 -3.24 -10.22 5.18
CA PHE A 112 -3.48 -11.48 5.89
C PHE A 112 -2.68 -11.54 7.19
N SER A 113 -1.42 -11.11 7.19
CA SER A 113 -0.62 -11.03 8.42
C SER A 113 -1.26 -10.11 9.47
N MET A 114 -1.80 -8.97 9.06
CA MET A 114 -2.50 -8.06 9.97
C MET A 114 -3.79 -8.70 10.50
N LEU A 115 -4.63 -9.28 9.63
CA LEU A 115 -5.89 -9.90 10.05
C LEU A 115 -5.65 -11.09 10.99
N LEU A 116 -4.59 -11.86 10.78
CA LEU A 116 -4.19 -12.95 11.65
C LEU A 116 -3.74 -12.44 13.02
N HIS A 117 -2.91 -11.38 13.06
CA HIS A 117 -2.48 -10.74 14.31
C HIS A 117 -3.65 -10.18 15.12
N GLU A 118 -4.67 -9.65 14.44
CA GLU A 118 -5.90 -9.16 15.06
C GLU A 118 -6.89 -10.28 15.44
N GLY A 119 -6.57 -11.55 15.19
CA GLY A 119 -7.42 -12.70 15.50
C GLY A 119 -8.70 -12.80 14.67
N LEU A 120 -8.74 -12.15 13.50
CA LEU A 120 -9.92 -12.07 12.62
C LEU A 120 -9.97 -13.23 11.60
N ILE A 121 -8.86 -13.92 11.40
CA ILE A 121 -8.71 -15.13 10.59
C ILE A 121 -7.81 -16.13 11.32
N ASN A 122 -7.76 -17.37 10.85
CA ASN A 122 -6.88 -18.41 11.37
C ASN A 122 -5.70 -18.69 10.42
N LEU A 123 -4.71 -19.45 10.90
CA LEU A 123 -3.52 -19.84 10.12
C LEU A 123 -3.85 -20.72 8.91
N GLU A 124 -4.98 -21.43 8.92
CA GLU A 124 -5.39 -22.31 7.81
C GLU A 124 -5.78 -21.52 6.55
N LEU A 125 -6.02 -20.21 6.68
CA LEU A 125 -6.42 -19.31 5.60
C LEU A 125 -5.26 -18.48 5.02
N VAL A 126 -4.02 -18.67 5.49
CA VAL A 126 -2.82 -17.86 5.13
C VAL A 126 -1.79 -18.72 4.41
#